data_AF-A0A4U8Q6R5-F1
#
_entry.id   AF-A0A4U8Q6R5-F1
#
_cell.length_a   1.000
_cell.length_b   1.000
_cell.length_c   1.000
_cell.angle_alpha   90.00
_cell.angle_beta   90.00
_cell.angle_gamma   90.00
#
_symmetry.space_group_name_H-M   'P 1'
#
loop_
_entity.id
_entity.type
_entity.pdbx_description
1 polymer ?
#
loop_
_entity_poly.entity_id
_entity_poly.type
_entity_poly.pdbx_seq_one_letter_code
_entity_poly.pdbx_strand_id
1 'polypeptide(L)'
;MKNLQEMSNEELWEIFPIVLEDYNPQWKDWYQKEQEIIINAAGKNNAARIHHIGSTSVYGLRAKPTVDILLEIRKECDLNLLISNLEEAGYMYSPQPHKPAPHMMFQKGYTPLGFEKEVYHLHIRYQGDWDEIYFRDYLRIHSDAAAKYADLKDRLKKEYEHDRDGYTFAKSEFVKNITALAREEKKRNYQKELDQEIEKIKRDDKVPTLLLHSCCAPCSSYVLEYLSNYFKITVFYYNPNIYPQQEYEKRVLEQQHFIQSLPAKYPVEFCGGRYEQEEFYSGIRGLEKIREGGERCYACYELRLRETARIAKQQGYDYFTTTLSISPLKNAVKLNEIGERLAAEIQVPYLVSDFKKKNGYKRSITLSGQYGLYRQDYCGCIFSKKERDNQ
;
A
#
# COMPACT_ATOMS: atom_id res chain seq x y z
N MET A 1 -37.31 5.14 27.84
CA MET A 1 -36.48 4.27 26.98
C MET A 1 -35.48 3.57 27.89
N LYS A 2 -35.22 2.26 27.69
CA LYS A 2 -34.19 1.54 28.46
C LYS A 2 -32.81 2.17 28.20
N ASN A 3 -31.88 2.04 29.15
CA ASN A 3 -30.49 2.32 28.86
C ASN A 3 -29.95 1.25 27.90
N LEU A 4 -29.03 1.59 27.00
CA LEU A 4 -28.41 0.63 26.07
C LEU A 4 -27.77 -0.57 26.80
N GLN A 5 -27.21 -0.35 27.99
CA GLN A 5 -26.61 -1.41 28.81
C GLN A 5 -27.62 -2.41 29.38
N GLU A 6 -28.91 -2.08 29.36
CA GLU A 6 -30.01 -2.91 29.89
C GLU A 6 -30.81 -3.62 28.78
N MET A 7 -30.45 -3.39 27.51
CA MET A 7 -31.10 -3.98 26.35
C MET A 7 -30.49 -5.35 26.03
N SER A 8 -31.34 -6.27 25.58
CA SER A 8 -30.91 -7.53 24.96
C SER A 8 -30.18 -7.29 23.63
N ASN A 9 -29.43 -8.28 23.16
CA ASN A 9 -28.75 -8.19 21.87
C ASN A 9 -29.75 -7.99 20.72
N GLU A 10 -30.90 -8.65 20.77
CA GLU A 10 -31.97 -8.53 19.78
C GLU A 10 -32.53 -7.10 19.73
N GLU A 11 -32.80 -6.49 20.89
CA GLU A 11 -33.22 -5.07 20.98
C GLU A 11 -32.16 -4.12 20.40
N LEU A 12 -30.87 -4.38 20.69
CA LEU A 12 -29.77 -3.60 20.15
C LEU A 12 -29.62 -3.79 18.63
N TRP A 13 -29.85 -5.00 18.11
CA TRP A 13 -29.72 -5.28 16.67
C TRP A 13 -30.82 -4.64 15.84
N GLU A 14 -32.01 -4.43 16.41
CA GLU A 14 -33.09 -3.64 15.79
C GLU A 14 -32.73 -2.15 15.71
N ILE A 15 -32.16 -1.58 16.78
CA ILE A 15 -31.75 -0.16 16.80
C ILE A 15 -30.51 0.08 15.93
N PHE A 16 -29.62 -0.92 15.86
CA PHE A 16 -28.34 -0.83 15.18
C PHE A 16 -28.21 -1.92 14.10
N PRO A 17 -28.99 -1.86 13.01
CA PRO A 17 -28.90 -2.83 11.93
C PRO A 17 -27.54 -2.74 11.21
N ILE A 18 -27.23 -3.76 10.41
CA ILE A 18 -26.04 -3.76 9.57
C ILE A 18 -26.27 -2.88 8.35
N VAL A 19 -25.75 -1.65 8.40
CA VAL A 19 -25.73 -0.72 7.27
C VAL A 19 -24.36 -0.70 6.59
N LEU A 20 -24.34 -0.59 5.26
CA LEU A 20 -23.13 -0.41 4.46
C LEU A 20 -23.28 0.80 3.56
N GLU A 21 -22.29 1.68 3.61
CA GLU A 21 -22.25 2.92 2.84
C GLU A 21 -21.01 2.94 1.93
N ASP A 22 -21.07 3.78 0.91
CA ASP A 22 -19.89 4.09 0.10
C ASP A 22 -18.82 4.77 0.95
N TYR A 23 -17.57 4.69 0.49
CA TYR A 23 -16.45 5.23 1.21
C TYR A 23 -16.62 6.74 1.48
N ASN A 24 -16.65 7.11 2.77
CA ASN A 24 -16.68 8.50 3.17
C ASN A 24 -15.24 9.00 3.46
N PRO A 25 -14.72 9.98 2.71
CA PRO A 25 -13.37 10.52 2.95
C PRO A 25 -13.21 11.17 4.33
N GLN A 26 -14.30 11.60 4.98
CA GLN A 26 -14.26 12.21 6.32
C GLN A 26 -13.88 11.21 7.42
N TRP A 27 -14.00 9.89 7.19
CA TRP A 27 -13.62 8.88 8.19
C TRP A 27 -12.15 9.01 8.61
N LYS A 28 -11.28 9.49 7.71
CA LYS A 28 -9.89 9.78 8.05
C LYS A 28 -9.78 10.94 9.04
N ASP A 29 -10.54 12.01 8.82
CA ASP A 29 -10.52 13.19 9.68
C ASP A 29 -11.13 12.88 11.05
N TRP A 30 -12.19 12.07 11.08
CA TRP A 30 -12.80 11.55 12.32
C TRP A 30 -11.78 10.75 13.13
N TYR A 31 -11.11 9.79 12.49
CA TYR A 31 -10.03 9.03 13.12
C TYR A 31 -8.93 9.94 13.68
N GLN A 32 -8.46 10.94 12.92
CA GLN A 32 -7.38 11.82 13.35
C GLN A 32 -7.76 12.62 14.60
N LYS A 33 -8.99 13.15 14.66
CA LYS A 33 -9.48 13.85 15.85
C LYS A 33 -9.63 12.91 17.04
N GLU A 34 -10.25 11.76 16.84
CA GLU A 34 -10.50 10.81 17.93
C GLU A 34 -9.20 10.19 18.45
N GLN A 35 -8.20 9.99 17.59
CA GLN A 35 -6.86 9.57 17.97
C GLN A 35 -6.25 10.49 19.05
N GLU A 36 -6.41 11.81 18.94
CA GLU A 36 -5.88 12.75 19.93
C GLU A 36 -6.59 12.61 21.28
N ILE A 37 -7.91 12.45 21.26
CA ILE A 37 -8.74 12.22 22.46
C ILE A 37 -8.31 10.93 23.16
N ILE A 38 -8.19 9.83 22.41
CA ILE A 38 -7.79 8.52 22.93
C ILE A 38 -6.38 8.57 23.53
N ILE A 39 -5.41 9.18 22.83
CA ILE A 39 -4.04 9.30 23.35
C ILE A 39 -4.01 10.10 24.66
N ASN A 40 -4.80 11.17 24.75
CA ASN A 40 -4.87 11.99 25.95
C ASN A 40 -5.51 11.21 27.12
N ALA A 41 -6.61 10.50 26.88
CA ALA A 41 -7.29 9.67 27.89
C ALA A 41 -6.42 8.50 28.37
N ALA A 42 -5.74 7.81 27.44
CA ALA A 42 -4.85 6.70 27.77
C ALA A 42 -3.55 7.15 28.47
N GLY A 43 -3.14 8.40 28.25
CA GLY A 43 -1.86 8.95 28.67
C GLY A 43 -0.75 8.61 27.67
N LYS A 44 -0.01 9.65 27.24
CA LYS A 44 1.03 9.55 26.20
C LYS A 44 2.12 8.51 26.50
N ASN A 45 2.41 8.25 27.78
CA ASN A 45 3.42 7.27 28.18
C ASN A 45 2.91 5.82 28.09
N ASN A 46 1.59 5.61 28.15
CA ASN A 46 0.97 4.29 28.08
C ASN A 46 0.66 3.86 26.65
N ALA A 47 0.28 4.82 25.79
CA ALA A 47 0.03 4.58 24.38
C ALA A 47 1.34 4.24 23.65
N ALA A 48 1.47 2.99 23.18
CA ALA A 48 2.60 2.56 22.40
C ALA A 48 2.45 2.92 20.93
N ARG A 49 1.28 2.60 20.36
CA ARG A 49 0.90 2.88 18.97
C ARG A 49 -0.61 2.99 18.88
N ILE A 50 -1.09 3.72 17.90
CA ILE A 50 -2.52 3.81 17.59
C ILE A 50 -2.70 3.83 16.08
N HIS A 51 -3.69 3.10 15.60
CA HIS A 51 -3.92 2.87 14.19
C HIS A 51 -5.40 2.91 13.82
N HIS A 52 -5.73 3.59 12.72
CA HIS A 52 -7.00 3.42 12.03
C HIS A 52 -7.01 2.05 11.36
N ILE A 53 -7.91 1.18 11.79
CA ILE A 53 -8.07 -0.18 11.26
C ILE A 53 -9.47 -0.34 10.67
N GLY A 54 -9.85 -1.59 10.34
CA GLY A 54 -11.17 -1.87 9.79
C GLY A 54 -11.37 -1.33 8.38
N SER A 55 -12.60 -1.46 7.87
CA SER A 55 -12.90 -1.15 6.46
C SER A 55 -12.84 0.36 6.16
N THR A 56 -13.19 1.20 7.13
CA THR A 56 -13.19 2.67 6.96
C THR A 56 -11.79 3.26 6.78
N SER A 57 -10.75 2.48 7.10
CA SER A 57 -9.35 2.84 6.88
C SER A 57 -8.85 2.50 5.47
N VAL A 58 -9.64 1.81 4.63
CA VAL A 58 -9.28 1.44 3.25
C VAL A 58 -10.01 2.37 2.29
N TYR A 59 -9.26 3.14 1.49
CA TYR A 59 -9.84 4.10 0.56
C TYR A 59 -10.73 3.39 -0.48
N GLY A 60 -11.90 3.98 -0.77
CA GLY A 60 -12.85 3.44 -1.75
C GLY A 60 -13.62 2.18 -1.30
N LEU A 61 -13.30 1.59 -0.15
CA LEU A 61 -13.97 0.38 0.33
C LEU A 61 -15.29 0.73 1.02
N ARG A 62 -16.40 0.19 0.50
CA ARG A 62 -17.71 0.23 1.16
C ARG A 62 -17.64 -0.35 2.56
N ALA A 63 -18.23 0.28 3.57
CA ALA A 63 -18.05 -0.10 4.97
C ALA A 63 -19.28 0.22 5.82
N LYS A 64 -19.33 -0.38 7.03
CA LYS A 64 -20.17 0.17 8.11
C LYS A 64 -19.59 1.55 8.45
N PRO A 65 -20.41 2.59 8.68
CA PRO A 65 -19.94 3.94 9.00
C PRO A 65 -19.43 4.03 10.45
N THR A 66 -18.47 3.19 10.80
CA THR A 66 -17.86 3.07 12.12
C THR A 66 -16.35 3.09 11.97
N VAL A 67 -15.68 4.00 12.65
CA VAL A 67 -14.23 4.12 12.65
C VAL A 67 -13.66 3.13 13.67
N ASP A 68 -13.04 2.06 13.17
CA ASP A 68 -12.34 1.08 14.00
C ASP A 68 -10.92 1.55 14.32
N ILE A 69 -10.53 1.52 15.59
CA ILE A 69 -9.26 2.03 16.09
C ILE A 69 -8.59 0.93 16.91
N LEU A 70 -7.31 0.67 16.65
CA LEU A 70 -6.47 -0.19 17.47
C LEU A 70 -5.49 0.67 18.27
N LEU A 71 -5.60 0.65 19.59
CA LEU A 71 -4.63 1.22 20.52
C LEU A 71 -3.78 0.08 21.13
N GLU A 72 -2.49 0.09 20.83
CA GLU A 72 -1.52 -0.74 21.53
C GLU A 72 -1.05 0.00 22.79
N ILE A 73 -1.19 -0.63 23.96
CA ILE A 73 -0.72 -0.12 25.24
C ILE A 73 0.49 -0.89 25.75
N ARG A 74 1.25 -0.26 26.63
CA ARG A 74 2.35 -0.91 27.36
C ARG A 74 1.81 -1.78 28.49
N LYS A 75 2.60 -2.78 28.93
CA LYS A 75 2.18 -3.74 29.96
C LYS A 75 1.98 -3.09 31.33
N GLU A 76 2.66 -1.99 31.57
CA GLU A 76 2.65 -1.24 32.84
C GLU A 76 1.45 -0.29 32.94
N CYS A 77 0.58 -0.24 31.93
CA CYS A 77 -0.60 0.61 31.94
C CYS A 77 -1.61 0.12 32.99
N ASP A 78 -2.04 1.03 33.87
CA ASP A 78 -3.15 0.78 34.80
C ASP A 78 -4.46 0.72 34.01
N LEU A 79 -5.00 -0.50 33.90
CA LEU A 79 -6.19 -0.76 33.10
C LEU A 79 -7.46 -0.17 33.72
N ASN A 80 -7.54 -0.08 35.06
CA ASN A 80 -8.72 0.48 35.72
C ASN A 80 -8.78 1.99 35.49
N LEU A 81 -7.63 2.66 35.63
CA LEU A 81 -7.53 4.09 35.32
C LEU A 81 -7.79 4.36 33.84
N LEU A 82 -7.28 3.50 32.95
CA LEU A 82 -7.54 3.60 31.50
C LEU A 82 -9.03 3.48 31.18
N ILE A 83 -9.75 2.52 31.77
CA ILE A 83 -11.21 2.38 31.59
C ILE A 83 -11.90 3.66 32.04
N SER A 84 -11.63 4.12 33.27
CA SER A 84 -12.24 5.33 33.83
C SER A 84 -12.03 6.55 32.92
N ASN A 85 -10.80 6.77 32.46
CA ASN A 85 -10.49 7.92 31.60
C ASN A 85 -11.17 7.84 30.23
N LEU A 86 -11.33 6.63 29.68
CA LEU A 86 -12.03 6.45 28.40
C LEU A 86 -13.54 6.62 28.57
N GLU A 87 -14.11 6.17 29.69
CA GLU A 87 -15.51 6.42 30.04
C GLU A 87 -15.80 7.92 30.20
N GLU A 88 -14.91 8.68 30.85
CA GLU A 88 -14.96 10.14 30.90
C GLU A 88 -14.86 10.80 29.52
N ALA A 89 -14.14 10.17 28.58
CA ALA A 89 -14.05 10.61 27.17
C ALA A 89 -15.27 10.21 26.31
N GLY A 90 -16.28 9.59 26.91
CA GLY A 90 -17.55 9.22 26.28
C GLY A 90 -17.58 7.83 25.66
N TYR A 91 -16.64 6.95 26.00
CA TYR A 91 -16.69 5.54 25.59
C TYR A 91 -17.49 4.69 26.57
N MET A 92 -18.18 3.70 26.05
CA MET A 92 -18.77 2.61 26.85
C MET A 92 -17.86 1.40 26.76
N TYR A 93 -17.41 0.90 27.92
CA TYR A 93 -16.63 -0.33 27.98
C TYR A 93 -17.52 -1.56 27.73
N SER A 94 -17.07 -2.43 26.82
CA SER A 94 -17.73 -3.69 26.48
C SER A 94 -16.77 -4.86 26.79
N PRO A 95 -16.90 -5.50 27.96
CA PRO A 95 -16.06 -6.63 28.34
C PRO A 95 -16.11 -7.76 27.30
N GLN A 96 -14.97 -8.40 27.05
CA GLN A 96 -14.83 -9.49 26.08
C GLN A 96 -14.54 -10.80 26.84
N PRO A 97 -15.54 -11.64 27.16
CA PRO A 97 -15.37 -12.79 28.06
C PRO A 97 -14.33 -13.81 27.57
N HIS A 98 -14.25 -14.02 26.27
CA HIS A 98 -13.32 -14.97 25.64
C HIS A 98 -11.95 -14.39 25.31
N LYS A 99 -11.78 -13.08 25.48
CA LYS A 99 -10.54 -12.35 25.23
C LYS A 99 -10.43 -11.27 26.30
N PRO A 100 -10.12 -11.62 27.56
CA PRO A 100 -10.10 -10.65 28.63
C PRO A 100 -9.01 -9.59 28.40
N ALA A 101 -9.00 -8.58 29.27
CA ALA A 101 -7.94 -7.59 29.34
C ALA A 101 -6.55 -8.23 29.13
N PRO A 102 -5.75 -7.72 28.18
CA PRO A 102 -5.83 -6.41 27.55
C PRO A 102 -6.74 -6.32 26.31
N HIS A 103 -7.39 -7.40 25.83
CA HIS A 103 -8.22 -7.34 24.62
C HIS A 103 -9.57 -6.70 24.94
N MET A 104 -9.57 -5.38 25.05
CA MET A 104 -10.70 -4.60 25.53
C MET A 104 -11.40 -3.93 24.35
N MET A 105 -12.73 -3.86 24.40
CA MET A 105 -13.54 -3.20 23.40
C MET A 105 -14.26 -2.02 24.04
N PHE A 106 -14.25 -0.89 23.35
CA PHE A 106 -14.97 0.32 23.73
C PHE A 106 -15.77 0.83 22.54
N GLN A 107 -16.94 1.39 22.82
CA GLN A 107 -17.85 1.90 21.80
C GLN A 107 -18.24 3.34 22.12
N LYS A 108 -18.32 4.20 21.11
CA LYS A 108 -18.76 5.60 21.23
C LYS A 108 -19.65 5.97 20.06
N GLY A 109 -20.64 6.84 20.29
CA GLY A 109 -21.61 7.26 19.27
C GLY A 109 -22.84 6.36 19.13
N TYR A 110 -23.18 5.59 20.17
CA TYR A 110 -24.38 4.78 20.24
C TYR A 110 -25.42 5.45 21.15
N THR A 111 -26.65 5.60 20.69
CA THR A 111 -27.75 6.21 21.47
C THR A 111 -29.02 5.34 21.42
N PRO A 112 -29.96 5.49 22.37
CA PRO A 112 -31.27 4.83 22.28
C PRO A 112 -32.09 5.18 21.02
N LEU A 113 -31.73 6.23 20.29
CA LEU A 113 -32.36 6.65 19.03
C LEU A 113 -31.61 6.17 17.78
N GLY A 114 -30.49 5.45 17.94
CA GLY A 114 -29.63 5.01 16.85
C GLY A 114 -28.22 5.59 16.92
N PHE A 115 -27.52 5.55 15.79
CA PHE A 115 -26.14 6.02 15.69
C PHE A 115 -26.04 7.55 15.69
N GLU A 116 -25.07 8.07 16.44
CA GLU A 116 -24.56 9.41 16.23
C GLU A 116 -23.90 9.53 14.85
N LYS A 117 -23.63 10.77 14.42
CA LYS A 117 -22.92 11.02 13.17
C LYS A 117 -21.54 10.36 13.13
N GLU A 118 -20.81 10.40 14.24
CA GLU A 118 -19.46 9.87 14.37
C GLU A 118 -19.47 8.69 15.35
N VAL A 119 -19.24 7.49 14.82
CA VAL A 119 -19.29 6.23 15.59
C VAL A 119 -17.91 5.59 15.61
N TYR A 120 -17.47 5.16 16.79
CA TYR A 120 -16.12 4.64 16.99
C TYR A 120 -16.15 3.30 17.71
N HIS A 121 -15.35 2.35 17.21
CA HIS A 121 -14.96 1.13 17.91
C HIS A 121 -13.49 1.23 18.27
N LEU A 122 -13.19 1.21 19.56
CA LEU A 122 -11.82 1.22 20.05
C LEU A 122 -11.48 -0.17 20.59
N HIS A 123 -10.51 -0.80 19.95
CA HIS A 123 -9.87 -2.03 20.38
C HIS A 123 -8.56 -1.67 21.08
N ILE A 124 -8.38 -2.15 22.30
CA ILE A 124 -7.14 -1.99 23.04
C ILE A 124 -6.47 -3.36 23.14
N ARG A 125 -5.14 -3.41 22.99
CA ARG A 125 -4.31 -4.62 23.13
C ARG A 125 -2.92 -4.27 23.64
N TYR A 126 -2.16 -5.26 24.12
CA TYR A 126 -0.71 -5.10 24.28
C TYR A 126 0.00 -5.12 22.92
N GLN A 127 1.23 -4.60 22.89
CA GLN A 127 2.04 -4.57 21.68
C GLN A 127 2.22 -5.95 21.04
N GLY A 128 2.12 -6.00 19.71
CA GLY A 128 2.45 -7.17 18.89
C GLY A 128 1.26 -8.06 18.48
N ASP A 129 0.04 -7.75 18.92
CA ASP A 129 -1.21 -8.36 18.42
C ASP A 129 -1.93 -7.36 17.48
N TRP A 130 -1.76 -7.55 16.18
CA TRP A 130 -1.98 -6.53 15.14
C TRP A 130 -2.43 -7.11 13.79
N ASP A 131 -3.16 -8.23 13.79
CA ASP A 131 -3.68 -8.86 12.57
C ASP A 131 -4.52 -7.89 11.71
N GLU A 132 -5.25 -6.98 12.35
CA GLU A 132 -6.08 -5.97 11.69
C GLU A 132 -5.24 -4.99 10.86
N ILE A 133 -4.00 -4.72 11.28
CA ILE A 133 -3.06 -3.87 10.54
C ILE A 133 -2.60 -4.58 9.27
N TYR A 134 -2.26 -5.86 9.38
CA TYR A 134 -1.91 -6.70 8.22
C TYR A 134 -3.07 -6.79 7.22
N PHE A 135 -4.27 -7.08 7.71
CA PHE A 135 -5.47 -7.14 6.88
C PHE A 135 -5.73 -5.81 6.15
N ARG A 136 -5.73 -4.69 6.89
CA ARG A 136 -5.91 -3.35 6.33
C ARG A 136 -4.88 -3.04 5.25
N ASP A 137 -3.60 -3.20 5.56
CA ASP A 137 -2.53 -2.79 4.67
C ASP A 137 -2.51 -3.66 3.41
N TYR A 138 -2.86 -4.93 3.52
CA TYR A 138 -3.08 -5.79 2.37
C TYR A 138 -4.22 -5.28 1.48
N LEU A 139 -5.39 -4.99 2.04
CA LEU A 139 -6.51 -4.47 1.23
C LEU A 139 -6.20 -3.13 0.55
N ARG A 140 -5.37 -2.27 1.15
CA ARG A 140 -4.90 -1.01 0.53
C ARG A 140 -3.98 -1.23 -0.67
N ILE A 141 -3.31 -2.38 -0.73
CA ILE A 141 -2.36 -2.72 -1.80
C ILE A 141 -3.03 -3.58 -2.88
N HIS A 142 -3.94 -4.48 -2.48
CA HIS A 142 -4.59 -5.46 -3.34
C HIS A 142 -6.07 -5.09 -3.54
N SER A 143 -6.32 -4.25 -4.56
CA SER A 143 -7.67 -3.77 -4.88
C SER A 143 -8.63 -4.89 -5.28
N ASP A 144 -8.14 -6.00 -5.84
CA ASP A 144 -8.95 -7.18 -6.12
C ASP A 144 -9.41 -7.88 -4.84
N ALA A 145 -8.54 -7.97 -3.82
CA ALA A 145 -8.91 -8.48 -2.51
C ALA A 145 -9.91 -7.55 -1.81
N ALA A 146 -9.72 -6.22 -1.93
CA ALA A 146 -10.66 -5.23 -1.42
C ALA A 146 -12.04 -5.35 -2.08
N ALA A 147 -12.09 -5.55 -3.41
CA ALA A 147 -13.34 -5.77 -4.15
C ALA A 147 -14.04 -7.05 -3.71
N LYS A 148 -13.33 -8.18 -3.64
CA LYS A 148 -13.87 -9.45 -3.12
C LYS A 148 -14.41 -9.31 -1.70
N TYR A 149 -13.75 -8.51 -0.86
CA TYR A 149 -14.21 -8.24 0.49
C TYR A 149 -15.47 -7.36 0.51
N ALA A 150 -15.59 -6.38 -0.38
CA ALA A 150 -16.80 -5.59 -0.55
C ALA A 150 -17.99 -6.48 -0.93
N ASP A 151 -17.82 -7.33 -1.96
CA ASP A 151 -18.86 -8.25 -2.43
C ASP A 151 -19.30 -9.24 -1.34
N LEU A 152 -18.34 -9.75 -0.55
CA LEU A 152 -18.64 -10.59 0.60
C LEU A 152 -19.53 -9.86 1.61
N LYS A 153 -19.19 -8.62 1.96
CA LYS A 153 -19.95 -7.82 2.93
C LYS A 153 -21.36 -7.50 2.42
N ASP A 154 -21.51 -7.15 1.15
CA ASP A 154 -22.82 -6.85 0.56
C ASP A 154 -23.72 -8.10 0.52
N ARG A 155 -23.16 -9.30 0.30
CA ARG A 155 -23.92 -10.56 0.43
C ARG A 155 -24.31 -10.84 1.88
N LEU A 156 -23.37 -10.77 2.81
CA LEU A 156 -23.60 -11.07 4.22
C LEU A 156 -24.56 -10.07 4.88
N LYS A 157 -24.57 -8.80 4.46
CA LYS A 157 -25.54 -7.81 4.94
C LYS A 157 -26.98 -8.30 4.73
N LYS A 158 -27.27 -8.96 3.61
CA LYS A 158 -28.64 -9.42 3.28
C LYS A 158 -29.08 -10.61 4.15
N GLU A 159 -28.13 -11.44 4.57
CA GLU A 159 -28.39 -12.64 5.35
C GLU A 159 -28.44 -12.34 6.86
N TYR A 160 -27.64 -11.38 7.32
CA TYR A 160 -27.40 -11.11 8.75
C TYR A 160 -27.79 -9.67 9.15
N GLU A 161 -28.79 -9.07 8.51
CA GLU A 161 -29.13 -7.63 8.70
C GLU A 161 -29.31 -7.24 10.17
N HIS A 162 -29.93 -8.13 10.95
CA HIS A 162 -30.17 -8.00 12.38
C HIS A 162 -29.38 -9.01 13.22
N ASP A 163 -28.28 -9.56 12.69
CA ASP A 163 -27.40 -10.49 13.43
C ASP A 163 -25.94 -10.06 13.28
N ARG A 164 -25.48 -9.20 14.21
CA ARG A 164 -24.11 -8.66 14.15
C ARG A 164 -23.04 -9.71 14.39
N ASP A 165 -23.34 -10.70 15.23
CA ASP A 165 -22.40 -11.74 15.60
C ASP A 165 -22.24 -12.74 14.45
N GLY A 166 -23.34 -13.18 13.84
CA GLY A 166 -23.36 -13.98 12.62
C GLY A 166 -22.64 -13.30 11.47
N TYR A 167 -22.89 -12.01 11.22
CA TYR A 167 -22.16 -11.25 10.21
C TYR A 167 -20.65 -11.17 10.48
N THR A 168 -20.25 -11.02 11.74
CA THR A 168 -18.83 -10.96 12.12
C THR A 168 -18.16 -12.31 11.95
N PHE A 169 -18.83 -13.38 12.41
CA PHE A 169 -18.36 -14.75 12.27
C PHE A 169 -18.21 -15.15 10.81
N ALA A 170 -19.21 -14.87 9.96
CA ALA A 170 -19.23 -15.25 8.55
C ALA A 170 -18.10 -14.62 7.71
N LYS A 171 -17.50 -13.50 8.15
CA LYS A 171 -16.32 -12.91 7.50
C LYS A 171 -14.98 -13.49 7.98
N SER A 172 -14.99 -14.23 9.09
CA SER A 172 -13.76 -14.58 9.82
C SER A 172 -12.78 -15.39 8.99
N GLU A 173 -13.27 -16.31 8.15
CA GLU A 173 -12.40 -17.11 7.28
C GLU A 173 -11.70 -16.23 6.24
N PHE A 174 -12.45 -15.36 5.57
CA PHE A 174 -11.87 -14.42 4.60
C PHE A 174 -10.81 -13.53 5.24
N VAL A 175 -11.10 -12.96 6.41
CA VAL A 175 -10.16 -12.10 7.14
C VAL A 175 -8.90 -12.88 7.51
N LYS A 176 -9.02 -14.10 8.05
CA LYS A 176 -7.88 -14.97 8.38
C LYS A 176 -7.00 -15.26 7.16
N ASN A 177 -7.61 -15.61 6.03
CA ASN A 177 -6.88 -15.93 4.80
C ASN A 177 -6.10 -14.73 4.27
N ILE A 178 -6.73 -13.55 4.20
CA ILE A 178 -6.05 -12.32 3.78
C ILE A 178 -4.93 -11.93 4.74
N THR A 179 -5.16 -12.01 6.06
CA THR A 179 -4.13 -11.74 7.06
C THR A 179 -2.93 -12.70 6.92
N ALA A 180 -3.16 -13.97 6.62
CA ALA A 180 -2.09 -14.93 6.37
C ALA A 180 -1.26 -14.57 5.12
N LEU A 181 -1.92 -14.22 4.01
CA LEU A 181 -1.26 -13.74 2.79
C LEU A 181 -0.42 -12.48 3.07
N ALA A 182 -0.99 -11.51 3.79
CA ALA A 182 -0.32 -10.29 4.17
C ALA A 182 0.93 -10.52 5.02
N ARG A 183 0.86 -11.48 5.95
CA ARG A 183 2.00 -11.87 6.79
C ARG A 183 3.09 -12.53 5.97
N GLU A 184 2.74 -13.38 5.01
CA GLU A 184 3.72 -14.07 4.15
C GLU A 184 4.39 -13.09 3.19
N GLU A 185 3.64 -12.18 2.59
CA GLU A 185 4.17 -11.14 1.72
C GLU A 185 5.18 -10.25 2.45
N LYS A 186 4.90 -9.88 3.70
CA LYS A 186 5.84 -9.09 4.53
C LYS A 186 7.15 -9.83 4.85
N LYS A 187 7.17 -11.16 4.78
CA LYS A 187 8.40 -11.95 4.97
C LYS A 187 9.30 -11.99 3.73
N ARG A 188 8.75 -11.71 2.53
CA ARG A 188 9.52 -11.74 1.29
C ARG A 188 10.64 -10.70 1.33
N ASN A 189 11.84 -11.13 0.95
CA ASN A 189 13.00 -10.26 0.82
C ASN A 189 13.43 -10.28 -0.64
N TYR A 190 12.84 -9.39 -1.43
CA TYR A 190 13.09 -9.29 -2.87
C TYR A 190 14.57 -9.08 -3.24
N GLN A 191 15.36 -8.46 -2.37
CA GLN A 191 16.81 -8.36 -2.60
C GLN A 191 17.51 -9.71 -2.48
N LYS A 192 17.09 -10.55 -1.53
CA LYS A 192 17.63 -11.90 -1.38
C LYS A 192 17.23 -12.79 -2.56
N GLU A 193 16.00 -12.66 -3.04
CA GLU A 193 15.52 -13.36 -4.24
C GLU A 193 16.32 -12.93 -5.49
N LEU A 194 16.56 -11.64 -5.68
CA LEU A 194 17.44 -11.11 -6.73
C LEU A 194 18.87 -11.66 -6.63
N ASP A 195 19.45 -11.66 -5.43
CA ASP A 195 20.79 -12.18 -5.19
C ASP A 195 20.87 -13.67 -5.56
N GLN A 196 19.86 -14.47 -5.22
CA GLN A 196 19.80 -15.90 -5.58
C GLN A 196 19.76 -16.12 -7.09
N GLU A 197 18.98 -15.32 -7.83
CA GLU A 197 18.93 -15.42 -9.28
C GLU A 197 20.27 -15.00 -9.92
N ILE A 198 20.92 -13.96 -9.40
CA ILE A 198 22.27 -13.56 -9.83
C ILE A 198 23.30 -14.67 -9.59
N GLU A 199 23.27 -15.33 -8.42
CA GLU A 199 24.17 -16.45 -8.14
C GLU A 199 23.93 -17.66 -9.07
N LYS A 200 22.67 -17.91 -9.43
CA LYS A 200 22.34 -18.92 -10.45
C LYS A 200 22.91 -18.53 -11.82
N ILE A 201 22.73 -17.29 -12.26
CA ILE A 201 23.28 -16.79 -13.54
C ILE A 201 24.80 -16.93 -13.58
N LYS A 202 25.50 -16.58 -12.49
CA LYS A 202 26.95 -16.75 -12.36
C LYS A 202 27.37 -18.21 -12.44
N ARG A 203 26.67 -19.10 -11.73
CA ARG A 203 26.97 -20.55 -11.72
C ARG A 203 26.78 -21.17 -13.10
N ASP A 204 25.77 -20.71 -13.83
CA ASP A 204 25.44 -21.22 -15.16
C ASP A 204 26.35 -20.62 -16.26
N ASP A 205 27.27 -19.71 -15.90
CA ASP A 205 28.18 -18.97 -16.80
C ASP A 205 27.47 -18.30 -17.99
N LYS A 206 26.29 -17.76 -17.73
CA LYS A 206 25.46 -17.05 -18.73
C LYS A 206 25.44 -15.55 -18.47
N VAL A 207 25.19 -14.80 -19.53
CA VAL A 207 24.94 -13.36 -19.47
C VAL A 207 23.60 -13.07 -20.15
N PRO A 208 22.47 -13.23 -19.44
CA PRO A 208 21.15 -13.04 -20.01
C PRO A 208 20.89 -11.58 -20.41
N THR A 209 19.96 -11.41 -21.34
CA THR A 209 19.45 -10.13 -21.80
C THR A 209 18.36 -9.62 -20.86
N LEU A 210 18.43 -8.33 -20.51
CA LEU A 210 17.48 -7.67 -19.62
C LEU A 210 16.92 -6.41 -20.26
N LEU A 211 15.60 -6.36 -20.44
CA LEU A 211 14.90 -5.12 -20.76
C LEU A 211 14.55 -4.38 -19.45
N LEU A 212 15.27 -3.29 -19.17
CA LEU A 212 15.13 -2.52 -17.94
C LEU A 212 14.27 -1.28 -18.17
N HIS A 213 13.04 -1.27 -17.64
CA HIS A 213 12.23 -0.05 -17.60
C HIS A 213 12.88 1.00 -16.69
N SER A 214 13.19 2.17 -17.25
CA SER A 214 13.72 3.31 -16.49
C SER A 214 12.76 4.48 -16.40
N CYS A 215 12.54 5.00 -15.19
CA CYS A 215 11.77 6.23 -14.99
C CYS A 215 12.60 7.52 -15.15
N CYS A 216 13.90 7.50 -14.84
CA CYS A 216 14.84 8.63 -14.98
C CYS A 216 16.29 8.19 -14.71
N ALA A 217 17.26 9.00 -15.15
CA ALA A 217 18.68 8.73 -14.96
C ALA A 217 19.07 8.53 -13.48
N PRO A 218 18.67 9.40 -12.52
CA PRO A 218 18.97 9.20 -11.11
C PRO A 218 18.51 7.84 -10.57
N CYS A 219 17.30 7.39 -10.92
CA CYS A 219 16.79 6.09 -10.47
C CYS A 219 17.49 4.92 -11.14
N SER A 220 17.88 5.06 -12.42
CA SER A 220 18.64 4.03 -13.12
C SER A 220 20.09 3.91 -12.67
N SER A 221 20.66 4.97 -12.07
CA SER A 221 22.10 5.07 -11.84
C SER A 221 22.71 3.86 -11.11
N TYR A 222 22.26 3.61 -9.88
CA TYR A 222 22.69 2.46 -9.09
C TYR A 222 22.25 1.13 -9.71
N VAL A 223 21.06 1.07 -10.31
CA VAL A 223 20.55 -0.17 -10.90
C VAL A 223 21.43 -0.62 -12.06
N LEU A 224 21.84 0.31 -12.92
CA LEU A 224 22.73 0.05 -14.03
C LEU A 224 24.14 -0.27 -13.53
N GLU A 225 24.71 0.53 -12.60
CA GLU A 225 26.00 0.23 -11.96
C GLU A 225 26.05 -1.20 -11.40
N TYR A 226 24.95 -1.66 -10.80
CA TYR A 226 24.87 -2.97 -10.19
C TYR A 226 24.62 -4.09 -11.21
N LEU A 227 23.53 -4.02 -11.97
CA LEU A 227 23.07 -5.11 -12.84
C LEU A 227 23.90 -5.26 -14.11
N SER A 228 24.59 -4.21 -14.58
CA SER A 228 25.45 -4.32 -15.78
C SER A 228 26.61 -5.29 -15.60
N ASN A 229 26.89 -5.72 -14.37
CA ASN A 229 27.90 -6.75 -14.09
C ASN A 229 27.43 -8.18 -14.46
N TYR A 230 26.12 -8.38 -14.62
CA TYR A 230 25.50 -9.71 -14.73
C TYR A 230 24.59 -9.86 -15.96
N PHE A 231 24.10 -8.75 -16.53
CA PHE A 231 23.15 -8.77 -17.65
C PHE A 231 23.66 -7.92 -18.83
N LYS A 232 23.24 -8.29 -20.05
CA LYS A 232 23.25 -7.36 -21.20
C LYS A 232 21.97 -6.53 -21.14
N ILE A 233 22.10 -5.22 -20.92
CA ILE A 233 20.96 -4.37 -20.59
C ILE A 233 20.58 -3.47 -21.75
N THR A 234 19.30 -3.46 -22.09
CA THR A 234 18.68 -2.39 -22.87
C THR A 234 17.76 -1.61 -21.93
N VAL A 235 18.00 -0.30 -21.79
CA VAL A 235 17.14 0.60 -21.05
C VAL A 235 15.95 0.96 -21.91
N PHE A 236 14.75 0.60 -21.45
CA PHE A 236 13.49 1.01 -22.07
C PHE A 236 12.94 2.24 -21.34
N TYR A 237 12.89 3.36 -22.04
CA TYR A 237 12.40 4.62 -21.50
C TYR A 237 10.97 4.89 -21.96
N TYR A 238 9.98 4.40 -21.20
CA TYR A 238 8.56 4.56 -21.49
C TYR A 238 7.82 5.13 -20.28
N ASN A 239 7.55 6.43 -20.34
CA ASN A 239 6.96 7.18 -19.23
C ASN A 239 5.89 8.17 -19.73
N PRO A 240 4.77 7.68 -20.28
CA PRO A 240 3.69 8.53 -20.80
C PRO A 240 3.06 9.42 -19.71
N ASN A 241 3.28 9.07 -18.45
CA ASN A 241 2.82 9.83 -17.31
C ASN A 241 3.56 11.16 -17.10
N ILE A 242 4.74 11.37 -17.69
CA ILE A 242 5.53 12.58 -17.42
C ILE A 242 4.86 13.80 -18.07
N TYR A 243 4.73 14.87 -17.31
CA TYR A 243 4.12 16.13 -17.69
C TYR A 243 4.89 17.30 -17.05
N PRO A 244 5.12 18.41 -17.79
CA PRO A 244 4.78 18.61 -19.20
C PRO A 244 5.75 17.90 -20.15
N GLN A 245 5.51 17.97 -21.46
CA GLN A 245 6.36 17.34 -22.47
C GLN A 245 7.84 17.75 -22.37
N GLN A 246 8.13 19.01 -22.03
CA GLN A 246 9.52 19.46 -21.88
C GLN A 246 10.26 18.70 -20.77
N GLU A 247 9.56 18.29 -19.71
CA GLU A 247 10.15 17.46 -18.65
C GLU A 247 10.46 16.06 -19.15
N TYR A 248 9.61 15.49 -20.01
CA TYR A 248 9.86 14.18 -20.63
C TYR A 248 11.12 14.21 -21.49
N GLU A 249 11.21 15.18 -22.41
CA GLU A 249 12.35 15.35 -23.31
C GLU A 249 13.65 15.55 -22.54
N LYS A 250 13.62 16.41 -21.51
CA LYS A 250 14.78 16.63 -20.64
C LYS A 250 15.24 15.34 -19.96
N ARG A 251 14.33 14.53 -19.42
CA ARG A 251 14.70 13.27 -18.74
C ARG A 251 15.16 12.18 -19.72
N VAL A 252 14.68 12.18 -20.96
CA VAL A 252 15.19 11.30 -22.03
C VAL A 252 16.65 11.61 -22.31
N LEU A 253 16.98 12.88 -22.58
CA LEU A 253 18.35 13.32 -22.86
C LEU A 253 19.28 13.01 -21.69
N GLU A 254 18.82 13.26 -20.47
CA GLU A 254 19.55 12.93 -19.24
C GLU A 254 19.86 11.42 -19.14
N GLN A 255 18.88 10.57 -19.45
CA GLN A 255 19.05 9.12 -19.42
C GLN A 255 20.08 8.64 -20.45
N GLN A 256 20.03 9.19 -21.67
CA GLN A 256 20.98 8.88 -22.74
C GLN A 256 22.39 9.32 -22.37
N HIS A 257 22.55 10.54 -21.84
CA HIS A 257 23.84 11.07 -21.39
C HIS A 257 24.46 10.20 -20.30
N PHE A 258 23.66 9.78 -19.31
CA PHE A 258 24.14 8.90 -18.25
C PHE A 258 24.58 7.53 -18.78
N ILE A 259 23.80 6.91 -19.67
CA ILE A 259 24.15 5.61 -20.28
C ILE A 259 25.49 5.69 -21.03
N GLN A 260 25.73 6.76 -21.77
CA GLN A 260 27.00 6.97 -22.49
C GLN A 260 28.20 7.15 -21.57
N SER A 261 27.96 7.67 -20.37
CA SER A 261 29.00 8.04 -19.40
C SER A 261 29.32 6.92 -18.40
N LEU A 262 28.45 5.92 -18.28
CA LEU A 262 28.58 4.82 -17.32
C LEU A 262 29.60 3.77 -17.81
N PRO A 263 30.68 3.49 -17.05
CA PRO A 263 31.58 2.37 -17.36
C PRO A 263 30.90 1.04 -17.00
N ALA A 264 30.15 0.47 -17.95
CA ALA A 264 29.48 -0.80 -17.80
C ALA A 264 30.34 -1.97 -18.34
N LYS A 265 30.28 -3.13 -17.67
CA LYS A 265 30.99 -4.35 -18.09
C LYS A 265 30.55 -4.84 -19.48
N TYR A 266 29.27 -4.68 -19.79
CA TYR A 266 28.68 -4.90 -21.11
C TYR A 266 28.04 -3.60 -21.61
N PRO A 267 28.02 -3.34 -22.94
CA PRO A 267 27.35 -2.17 -23.48
C PRO A 267 25.89 -2.09 -23.01
N VAL A 268 25.48 -0.90 -22.59
CA VAL A 268 24.09 -0.59 -22.22
C VAL A 268 23.44 0.14 -23.38
N GLU A 269 22.35 -0.40 -23.91
CA GLU A 269 21.60 0.20 -25.00
C GLU A 269 20.45 1.06 -24.48
N PHE A 270 19.97 1.99 -25.32
CA PHE A 270 18.80 2.82 -25.02
C PHE A 270 17.71 2.60 -26.07
N CYS A 271 16.49 2.36 -25.60
CA CYS A 271 15.28 2.25 -26.40
C CYS A 271 14.24 3.25 -25.87
N GLY A 272 13.88 4.25 -26.68
CA GLY A 272 12.81 5.19 -26.36
C GLY A 272 11.44 4.57 -26.63
N GLY A 273 10.54 4.61 -25.66
CA GLY A 273 9.15 4.24 -25.85
C GLY A 273 8.32 5.38 -26.46
N ARG A 274 7.10 5.04 -26.90
CA ARG A 274 6.13 6.04 -27.38
C ARG A 274 5.74 6.98 -26.24
N TYR A 275 5.58 8.27 -26.53
CA TYR A 275 5.12 9.27 -25.56
C TYR A 275 3.68 9.67 -25.88
N GLU A 276 2.74 8.86 -25.39
CA GLU A 276 1.30 9.04 -25.61
C GLU A 276 0.60 9.27 -24.27
N GLN A 277 0.41 10.54 -23.90
CA GLN A 277 -0.15 10.88 -22.57
C GLN A 277 -1.58 10.38 -22.38
N GLU A 278 -2.34 10.23 -23.47
CA GLU A 278 -3.70 9.69 -23.43
C GLU A 278 -3.75 8.26 -22.87
N GLU A 279 -2.72 7.43 -23.11
CA GLU A 279 -2.64 6.09 -22.52
C GLU A 279 -2.56 6.18 -20.99
N PHE A 280 -1.82 7.16 -20.45
CA PHE A 280 -1.77 7.42 -19.02
C PHE A 280 -3.11 7.91 -18.47
N TYR A 281 -3.73 8.91 -19.09
CA TYR A 281 -5.03 9.44 -18.63
C TYR A 281 -6.14 8.39 -18.70
N SER A 282 -6.17 7.58 -19.76
CA SER A 282 -7.10 6.46 -19.87
C SER A 282 -6.84 5.41 -18.79
N GLY A 283 -5.57 5.07 -18.54
CA GLY A 283 -5.19 4.05 -17.55
C GLY A 283 -5.49 4.43 -16.09
N ILE A 284 -5.64 5.72 -15.79
CA ILE A 284 -5.94 6.21 -14.43
C ILE A 284 -7.34 6.80 -14.26
N ARG A 285 -8.23 6.64 -15.27
CA ARG A 285 -9.57 7.22 -15.24
C ARG A 285 -10.34 6.78 -13.99
N GLY A 286 -10.88 7.75 -13.25
CA GLY A 286 -11.59 7.54 -11.99
C GLY A 286 -10.69 7.46 -10.75
N LEU A 287 -9.37 7.48 -10.91
CA LEU A 287 -8.38 7.44 -9.82
C LEU A 287 -7.69 8.81 -9.59
N GLU A 288 -8.16 9.87 -10.25
CA GLU A 288 -7.48 11.18 -10.31
C GLU A 288 -7.31 11.80 -8.92
N LYS A 289 -8.30 11.58 -8.04
CA LYS A 289 -8.35 12.11 -6.68
C LYS A 289 -7.52 11.31 -5.67
N ILE A 290 -7.01 10.13 -6.06
CA ILE A 290 -6.18 9.29 -5.17
C ILE A 290 -4.79 9.91 -5.08
N ARG A 291 -4.29 10.12 -3.85
CA ARG A 291 -2.98 10.74 -3.60
C ARG A 291 -1.82 9.90 -4.14
N GLU A 292 -0.64 10.53 -4.30
CA GLU A 292 0.57 9.80 -4.66
C GLU A 292 0.85 8.65 -3.66
N GLY A 293 1.27 7.50 -4.20
CA GLY A 293 1.51 6.27 -3.46
C GLY A 293 0.31 5.30 -3.39
N GLY A 294 -0.89 5.77 -3.74
CA GLY A 294 -2.11 4.95 -3.83
C GLY A 294 -2.33 4.29 -5.21
N GLU A 295 -3.56 3.84 -5.43
CA GLU A 295 -4.00 3.04 -6.58
C GLU A 295 -3.77 3.72 -7.93
N ARG A 296 -3.84 5.07 -7.99
CA ARG A 296 -3.44 5.84 -9.19
C ARG A 296 -2.00 5.55 -9.60
N CYS A 297 -1.09 5.44 -8.63
CA CYS A 297 0.30 5.09 -8.91
C CYS A 297 0.42 3.62 -9.32
N TYR A 298 -0.41 2.73 -8.79
CA TYR A 298 -0.37 1.30 -9.15
C TYR A 298 -0.80 1.06 -10.58
N ALA A 299 -1.87 1.75 -11.04
CA ALA A 299 -2.28 1.76 -12.44
C ALA A 299 -1.15 2.28 -13.35
N CYS A 300 -0.45 3.33 -12.93
CA CYS A 300 0.71 3.87 -13.65
C CYS A 300 1.93 2.91 -13.65
N TYR A 301 2.14 2.11 -12.60
CA TYR A 301 3.16 1.06 -12.59
C TYR A 301 2.82 -0.03 -13.59
N GLU A 302 1.57 -0.50 -13.56
CA GLU A 302 1.09 -1.54 -14.45
C GLU A 302 1.18 -1.12 -15.92
N LEU A 303 0.75 0.09 -16.28
CA LEU A 303 0.87 0.60 -17.64
C LEU A 303 2.30 0.46 -18.17
N ARG A 304 3.28 0.92 -17.39
CA ARG A 304 4.70 0.94 -17.79
C ARG A 304 5.33 -0.44 -17.80
N LEU A 305 5.06 -1.25 -16.78
CA LEU A 305 5.57 -2.62 -16.70
C LEU A 305 4.95 -3.53 -17.77
N ARG A 306 3.67 -3.36 -18.09
CA ARG A 306 2.97 -4.13 -19.13
C ARG A 306 3.56 -3.86 -20.50
N GLU A 307 3.82 -2.60 -20.83
CA GLU A 307 4.47 -2.26 -22.09
C GLU A 307 5.90 -2.81 -22.14
N THR A 308 6.64 -2.68 -21.04
CA THR A 308 7.99 -3.26 -20.94
C THR A 308 7.96 -4.78 -21.17
N ALA A 309 7.04 -5.51 -20.54
CA ALA A 309 6.91 -6.94 -20.72
C ALA A 309 6.54 -7.32 -22.17
N ARG A 310 5.66 -6.54 -22.82
CA ARG A 310 5.32 -6.75 -24.24
C ARG A 310 6.53 -6.57 -25.16
N ILE A 311 7.28 -5.49 -24.99
CA ILE A 311 8.50 -5.25 -25.77
C ILE A 311 9.54 -6.32 -25.49
N ALA A 312 9.70 -6.74 -24.23
CA ALA A 312 10.60 -7.83 -23.85
C ALA A 312 10.25 -9.13 -24.59
N LYS A 313 8.96 -9.46 -24.68
CA LYS A 313 8.49 -10.64 -25.42
C LYS A 313 8.72 -10.52 -26.92
N GLN A 314 8.37 -9.37 -27.49
CA GLN A 314 8.49 -9.11 -28.93
C GLN A 314 9.94 -9.18 -29.41
N GLN A 315 10.88 -8.70 -28.60
CA GLN A 315 12.30 -8.63 -28.92
C GLN A 315 13.11 -9.82 -28.35
N GLY A 316 12.46 -10.75 -27.64
CA GLY A 316 13.09 -11.98 -27.17
C GLY A 316 14.07 -11.82 -26.01
N TYR A 317 13.81 -10.89 -25.08
CA TYR A 317 14.62 -10.74 -23.86
C TYR A 317 14.39 -11.88 -22.87
N ASP A 318 15.46 -12.27 -22.15
CA ASP A 318 15.40 -13.31 -21.12
C ASP A 318 14.66 -12.83 -19.87
N TYR A 319 14.81 -11.54 -19.52
CA TYR A 319 14.15 -10.92 -18.38
C TYR A 319 13.63 -9.52 -18.70
N PHE A 320 12.64 -9.07 -17.94
CA PHE A 320 12.31 -7.65 -17.80
C PHE A 320 12.23 -7.23 -16.33
N THR A 321 12.48 -5.95 -16.05
CA THR A 321 12.29 -5.37 -14.70
C THR A 321 12.15 -3.85 -14.75
N THR A 322 12.12 -3.20 -13.58
CA THR A 322 12.03 -1.74 -13.50
C THR A 322 12.93 -1.11 -12.43
N THR A 323 13.47 0.07 -12.74
CA THR A 323 14.17 0.91 -11.76
C THR A 323 13.24 1.55 -10.72
N LEU A 324 11.91 1.50 -10.89
CA LEU A 324 10.95 2.11 -9.96
C LEU A 324 11.12 1.63 -8.51
N SER A 325 11.58 0.39 -8.30
CA SER A 325 11.77 -0.19 -6.96
C SER A 325 12.89 0.49 -6.16
N ILE A 326 13.74 1.33 -6.77
CA ILE A 326 14.78 2.10 -6.06
C ILE A 326 14.22 3.29 -5.28
N SER A 327 13.08 3.84 -5.69
CA SER A 327 12.56 5.08 -5.11
C SER A 327 11.89 4.80 -3.77
N PRO A 328 12.19 5.57 -2.70
CA PRO A 328 11.55 5.42 -1.39
C PRO A 328 10.04 5.71 -1.43
N LEU A 329 9.57 6.44 -2.45
CA LEU A 329 8.17 6.79 -2.63
C LEU A 329 7.36 5.71 -3.37
N LYS A 330 8.01 4.66 -3.87
CA LYS A 330 7.38 3.63 -4.70
C LYS A 330 7.28 2.32 -3.94
N ASN A 331 6.10 1.71 -3.99
CA ASN A 331 5.80 0.47 -3.31
C ASN A 331 6.45 -0.71 -4.07
N ALA A 332 7.57 -1.23 -3.55
CA ALA A 332 8.29 -2.35 -4.16
C ALA A 332 7.48 -3.66 -4.16
N VAL A 333 6.65 -3.89 -3.13
CA VAL A 333 5.76 -5.05 -3.09
C VAL A 333 4.83 -5.01 -4.29
N LYS A 334 4.15 -3.88 -4.50
CA LYS A 334 3.20 -3.73 -5.60
C LYS A 334 3.87 -3.82 -6.97
N LEU A 335 5.08 -3.29 -7.11
CA LEU A 335 5.87 -3.41 -8.34
C LEU A 335 6.20 -4.88 -8.67
N ASN A 336 6.62 -5.65 -7.67
CA ASN A 336 6.95 -7.06 -7.86
C ASN A 336 5.70 -7.91 -8.10
N GLU A 337 4.60 -7.66 -7.39
CA GLU A 337 3.31 -8.31 -7.65
C GLU A 337 2.84 -8.10 -9.10
N ILE A 338 2.87 -6.86 -9.58
CA ILE A 338 2.52 -6.52 -10.97
C ILE A 338 3.47 -7.22 -11.94
N GLY A 339 4.78 -7.17 -11.68
CA GLY A 339 5.80 -7.79 -12.51
C GLY A 339 5.64 -9.30 -12.63
N GLU A 340 5.44 -10.02 -11.52
CA GLU A 340 5.23 -11.47 -11.47
C GLU A 340 3.94 -11.87 -12.21
N ARG A 341 2.85 -11.12 -12.00
CA ARG A 341 1.59 -11.37 -12.72
C ARG A 341 1.77 -11.19 -14.23
N LEU A 342 2.46 -10.13 -14.66
CA LEU A 342 2.75 -9.89 -16.08
C LEU A 342 3.70 -10.94 -16.64
N ALA A 343 4.66 -11.44 -15.86
CA ALA A 343 5.54 -12.53 -16.27
C ALA A 343 4.76 -13.81 -16.57
N ALA A 344 3.79 -14.15 -15.70
CA ALA A 344 2.89 -15.27 -15.92
C ALA A 344 1.95 -15.06 -17.11
N GLU A 345 1.47 -13.84 -17.34
CA GLU A 345 0.58 -13.52 -18.46
C GLU A 345 1.30 -13.53 -19.82
N ILE A 346 2.47 -12.88 -19.90
CA ILE A 346 3.19 -12.59 -21.16
C ILE A 346 4.28 -13.64 -21.45
N GLN A 347 4.58 -14.50 -20.47
CA GLN A 347 5.57 -15.58 -20.58
C GLN A 347 6.98 -15.03 -20.90
N VAL A 348 7.39 -14.04 -20.10
CA VAL A 348 8.77 -13.53 -19.99
C VAL A 348 9.08 -13.43 -18.49
N PRO A 349 10.17 -14.01 -17.98
CA PRO A 349 10.56 -13.87 -16.58
C PRO A 349 10.68 -12.39 -16.13
N TYR A 350 10.07 -12.07 -14.99
CA TYR A 350 10.27 -10.78 -14.33
C TYR A 350 11.40 -10.91 -13.29
N LEU A 351 12.41 -10.05 -13.38
CA LEU A 351 13.50 -10.02 -12.41
C LEU A 351 13.03 -9.23 -11.18
N VAL A 352 12.56 -9.98 -10.18
CA VAL A 352 12.12 -9.46 -8.87
C VAL A 352 13.24 -8.65 -8.21
N SER A 353 12.91 -7.48 -7.67
CA SER A 353 13.91 -6.59 -7.08
C SER A 353 13.37 -5.63 -6.03
N ASP A 354 14.23 -5.24 -5.09
CA ASP A 354 14.01 -4.06 -4.24
C ASP A 354 15.31 -3.26 -4.13
N PHE A 355 15.58 -2.42 -5.14
CA PHE A 355 16.83 -1.65 -5.23
C PHE A 355 17.01 -0.59 -4.13
N LYS A 356 16.03 -0.40 -3.22
CA LYS A 356 16.24 0.40 -2.00
C LYS A 356 17.18 -0.29 -1.01
N LYS A 357 17.20 -1.62 -1.00
CA LYS A 357 18.02 -2.43 -0.09
C LYS A 357 19.51 -2.25 -0.41
N LYS A 358 20.39 -2.71 0.48
CA LYS A 358 21.85 -2.54 0.40
C LYS A 358 22.29 -1.08 0.16
N ASN A 359 21.54 -0.12 0.69
CA ASN A 359 21.76 1.32 0.50
C ASN A 359 21.68 1.79 -0.97
N GLY A 360 21.00 1.06 -1.85
CA GLY A 360 20.94 1.40 -3.27
C GLY A 360 20.36 2.79 -3.56
N TYR A 361 19.33 3.22 -2.82
CA TYR A 361 18.82 4.59 -2.92
C TYR A 361 19.88 5.63 -2.54
N LYS A 362 20.62 5.41 -1.44
CA LYS A 362 21.72 6.29 -1.03
C LYS A 362 22.83 6.32 -2.09
N ARG A 363 23.18 5.18 -2.68
CA ARG A 363 24.15 5.09 -3.78
C ARG A 363 23.69 5.88 -5.00
N SER A 364 22.39 5.85 -5.33
CA SER A 364 21.82 6.67 -6.42
C SER A 364 22.00 8.17 -6.20
N ILE A 365 21.97 8.64 -4.95
CA ILE A 365 22.22 10.06 -4.60
C ILE A 365 23.69 10.40 -4.88
N THR A 366 24.60 9.54 -4.40
CA THR A 366 26.04 9.71 -4.66
C THR A 366 26.34 9.73 -6.16
N LEU A 367 25.79 8.78 -6.94
CA LEU A 367 25.98 8.73 -8.39
C LEU A 367 25.37 9.95 -9.08
N SER A 368 24.23 10.45 -8.61
CA SER A 368 23.66 11.69 -9.15
C SER A 368 24.62 12.87 -8.99
N GLY A 369 25.29 13.00 -7.83
CA GLY A 369 26.30 14.04 -7.63
C GLY A 369 27.54 13.84 -8.51
N GLN A 370 28.01 12.59 -8.65
CA GLN A 370 29.21 12.25 -9.42
C GLN A 370 29.04 12.51 -10.93
N TYR A 371 27.87 12.18 -11.47
CA TYR A 371 27.58 12.33 -12.90
C TYR A 371 26.80 13.62 -13.22
N GLY A 372 26.59 14.50 -12.22
CA GLY A 372 25.86 15.76 -12.42
C GLY A 372 24.40 15.56 -12.81
N LEU A 373 23.76 14.47 -12.38
CA LEU A 373 22.44 14.06 -12.88
C LEU A 373 21.31 15.00 -12.43
N TYR A 374 20.43 15.35 -13.36
CA TYR A 374 19.22 16.11 -13.07
C TYR A 374 18.25 15.32 -12.17
N ARG A 375 18.14 15.73 -10.90
CA ARG A 375 17.30 15.09 -9.88
C ARG A 375 16.04 15.89 -9.58
N GLN A 376 14.93 15.18 -9.62
CA GLN A 376 13.57 15.73 -9.53
C GLN A 376 13.05 15.63 -8.10
N ASP A 377 12.17 16.55 -7.71
CA ASP A 377 11.48 16.57 -6.43
C ASP A 377 10.05 16.01 -6.49
N TYR A 378 9.63 15.48 -7.65
CA TYR A 378 8.31 14.90 -7.89
C TYR A 378 8.38 13.73 -8.88
N CYS A 379 7.35 12.88 -8.91
CA CYS A 379 7.31 11.70 -9.78
C CYS A 379 7.40 12.03 -11.28
N GLY A 380 6.89 13.19 -11.69
CA GLY A 380 6.81 13.62 -13.08
C GLY A 380 5.39 13.72 -13.61
N CYS A 381 4.37 13.13 -12.97
CA CYS A 381 2.99 13.25 -13.46
C CYS A 381 2.33 14.55 -13.02
N ILE A 382 1.32 15.00 -13.80
CA ILE A 382 0.57 16.24 -13.53
C ILE A 382 0.04 16.31 -12.09
N PHE A 383 -0.37 15.17 -11.53
CA PHE A 383 -0.88 15.11 -10.17
C PHE A 383 0.22 15.27 -9.12
N SER A 384 1.33 14.54 -9.25
CA SER A 384 2.48 14.71 -8.36
C SER A 384 3.05 16.14 -8.44
N LYS A 385 2.98 16.76 -9.62
CA LYS A 385 3.38 18.15 -9.82
C LYS A 385 2.46 19.10 -9.05
N LYS A 386 1.13 18.95 -9.18
CA LYS A 386 0.14 19.74 -8.42
C LYS A 386 0.29 19.53 -6.91
N GLU A 387 0.50 18.30 -6.46
CA GLU A 387 0.70 17.98 -5.04
C GLU A 387 1.96 18.65 -4.48
N ARG A 388 3.04 18.74 -5.26
CA ARG A 388 4.25 19.50 -4.90
C ARG A 388 4.01 21.01 -4.93
N ASP A 389 3.37 21.53 -5.97
CA ASP A 389 3.16 22.98 -6.12
C ASP A 389 2.21 23.57 -5.05
N ASN A 390 1.39 22.72 -4.41
CA ASN A 390 0.47 23.09 -3.33
C ASN A 390 1.03 22.87 -1.92
N GLN A 391 2.28 22.39 -1.79
CA GLN A 391 3.03 22.29 -0.53
C GLN A 391 3.88 23.54 -0.35
#